data_AF-A0A2W5S0J4-F1
#
_entry.id   AF-A0A2W5S0J4-F1
#
_cell.length_a   1.000
_cell.length_b   1.000
_cell.length_c   1.000
_cell.angle_alpha   90.00
_cell.angle_beta   90.00
_cell.angle_gamma   90.00
#
_symmetry.space_group_name_H-M   'P 1'
#
loop_
_entity.id
_entity.type
_entity.pdbx_description
1 polymer ?
#
loop_
_entity_poly.entity_id
_entity_poly.type
_entity_poly.pdbx_seq_one_letter_code
_entity_poly.pdbx_strand_id
1 'polypeptide(L)'
;MKSATAAIFFVAVAGPALAQMSPLGLWRSADDKTGEVKAEIRIADSGGALAGRIEKTLKKDAKPDATCDECSDDRKGKPINGLEIIRGGKKAEGKDVWEGGKILDPENGKEYRASLTPIDGGKKLEVRGYLGPFWRTQTWTRVQ
;
A
#
# COMPACT_ATOMS: atom_id res chain seq x y z
N MET A 1 63.60 10.60 12.44
CA MET A 1 62.69 11.27 11.49
C MET A 1 61.43 10.42 11.42
N LYS A 2 60.30 10.94 11.94
CA LYS A 2 59.05 10.18 12.13
C LYS A 2 58.13 10.50 10.95
N SER A 3 57.93 9.57 10.02
CA SER A 3 56.89 9.71 8.98
C SER A 3 55.59 9.11 9.50
N ALA A 4 54.60 9.98 9.69
CA ALA A 4 53.28 9.63 10.17
C ALA A 4 52.40 9.10 9.02
N THR A 5 51.83 7.92 9.22
CA THR A 5 50.85 7.30 8.32
C THR A 5 49.50 8.00 8.52
N ALA A 6 49.00 8.70 7.50
CA ALA A 6 47.67 9.31 7.52
C ALA A 6 46.60 8.25 7.22
N ALA A 7 45.78 7.90 8.20
CA ALA A 7 44.62 7.03 8.01
C ALA A 7 43.42 7.86 7.54
N ILE A 8 42.89 7.56 6.35
CA ILE A 8 41.66 8.16 5.82
C ILE A 8 40.48 7.48 6.54
N PHE A 9 39.82 8.22 7.43
CA PHE A 9 38.56 7.81 8.04
C PHE A 9 37.41 7.98 7.04
N PHE A 10 36.86 6.87 6.55
CA PHE A 10 35.63 6.86 5.77
C PHE A 10 34.43 6.94 6.73
N VAL A 11 33.90 8.15 6.94
CA VAL A 11 32.68 8.36 7.74
C VAL A 11 31.48 7.97 6.87
N ALA A 12 30.91 6.80 7.11
CA ALA A 12 29.62 6.42 6.55
C ALA A 12 28.53 7.27 7.23
N VAL A 13 28.06 8.32 6.54
CA VAL A 13 26.90 9.10 7.00
C VAL A 13 25.64 8.26 6.78
N ALA A 14 25.24 7.49 7.78
CA ALA A 14 23.91 6.91 7.83
C ALA A 14 22.92 8.04 8.12
N GLY A 15 22.35 8.62 7.07
CA GLY A 15 21.26 9.60 7.20
C GLY A 15 20.05 8.97 7.89
N PRO A 16 19.30 9.71 8.72
CA PRO A 16 18.09 9.19 9.32
C PRO A 16 17.11 8.79 8.21
N ALA A 17 16.61 7.55 8.25
CA ALA A 17 15.49 7.12 7.43
C ALA A 17 14.24 7.89 7.90
N LEU A 18 14.05 9.09 7.35
CA LEU A 18 12.83 9.86 7.57
C LEU A 18 11.68 9.04 6.98
N ALA A 19 10.74 8.67 7.85
CA ALA A 19 9.55 7.96 7.43
C ALA A 19 8.80 8.83 6.41
N GLN A 20 8.69 8.31 5.19
CA GLN A 20 8.22 9.08 4.04
C GLN A 20 6.70 9.22 4.12
N MET A 21 6.19 10.45 4.07
CA MET A 21 4.76 10.75 3.91
C MET A 21 4.30 10.39 2.49
N SER A 22 4.27 9.10 2.21
CA SER A 22 4.00 8.53 0.90
C SER A 22 3.25 7.21 1.04
N PRO A 23 2.26 6.91 0.18
CA PRO A 23 1.58 5.63 0.15
C PRO A 23 2.45 4.54 -0.48
N LEU A 24 3.59 4.87 -1.08
CA LEU A 24 4.48 3.87 -1.68
C LEU A 24 5.11 2.98 -0.61
N GLY A 25 5.20 1.68 -0.92
CA GLY A 25 5.79 0.66 -0.04
C GLY A 25 4.88 -0.53 0.21
N LEU A 26 5.25 -1.33 1.20
CA LEU A 26 4.51 -2.53 1.60
C LEU A 26 3.67 -2.26 2.84
N TRP A 27 2.39 -2.60 2.75
CA TRP A 27 1.40 -2.32 3.78
C TRP A 27 0.66 -3.58 4.19
N ARG A 28 0.36 -3.70 5.48
CA ARG A 28 -0.48 -4.75 6.04
C ARG A 28 -1.88 -4.20 6.25
N SER A 29 -2.86 -4.77 5.56
CA SER A 29 -4.26 -4.43 5.73
C SER A 29 -4.89 -5.20 6.89
N ALA A 30 -5.84 -4.57 7.56
CA ALA A 30 -6.64 -5.19 8.62
C ALA A 30 -8.13 -4.91 8.39
N ASP A 31 -8.98 -5.83 8.84
CA ASP A 31 -10.41 -5.62 8.95
C ASP A 31 -10.68 -4.51 9.98
N ASP A 32 -11.49 -3.51 9.62
CA ASP A 32 -11.78 -2.35 10.45
C ASP A 32 -12.68 -2.66 11.67
N LYS A 33 -13.39 -3.79 11.64
CA LYS A 33 -14.27 -4.22 12.74
C LYS A 33 -13.61 -5.23 13.65
N THR A 34 -12.90 -6.22 13.09
CA THR A 34 -12.33 -7.34 13.86
C THR A 34 -10.85 -7.14 14.17
N GLY A 35 -10.15 -6.26 13.45
CA GLY A 35 -8.70 -6.10 13.55
C GLY A 35 -7.92 -7.26 12.91
N GLU A 36 -8.60 -8.21 12.25
CA GLU A 36 -7.95 -9.35 11.61
C GLU A 36 -7.06 -8.88 10.45
N VAL A 37 -5.82 -9.34 10.45
CA VAL A 37 -4.86 -9.06 9.38
C VAL A 37 -5.27 -9.82 8.12
N LYS A 38 -5.49 -9.10 7.01
CA LYS A 38 -6.01 -9.68 5.77
C LYS A 38 -4.93 -9.98 4.73
N ALA A 39 -4.04 -9.04 4.45
CA ALA A 39 -3.06 -9.16 3.37
C ALA A 39 -1.88 -8.19 3.54
N GLU A 40 -0.80 -8.48 2.82
CA GLU A 40 0.27 -7.54 2.51
C GLU A 40 0.09 -7.03 1.08
N ILE A 41 0.08 -5.71 0.93
CA ILE A 41 -0.25 -5.00 -0.32
C ILE A 41 0.91 -4.07 -0.64
N ARG A 42 1.52 -4.25 -1.80
CA ARG A 42 2.57 -3.36 -2.30
C ARG A 42 1.96 -2.28 -3.16
N ILE A 43 2.27 -1.04 -2.85
CA ILE A 43 1.89 0.14 -3.63
C ILE A 43 3.15 0.72 -4.27
N ALA A 44 3.09 0.94 -5.58
CA ALA A 44 4.16 1.50 -6.39
C ALA A 44 3.64 2.67 -7.24
N ASP A 45 4.57 3.52 -7.69
CA ASP A 45 4.27 4.51 -8.72
C ASP A 45 4.18 3.82 -10.09
N SER A 46 3.19 4.23 -10.86
CA SER A 46 2.95 3.79 -12.23
C SER A 46 2.63 5.04 -13.05
N GLY A 47 3.66 5.69 -13.56
CA GLY A 47 3.54 6.89 -14.40
C GLY A 47 2.93 8.09 -13.66
N GLY A 48 3.30 8.29 -12.39
CA GLY A 48 2.78 9.38 -11.55
C GLY A 48 1.40 9.11 -10.93
N ALA A 49 0.88 7.90 -11.06
CA ALA A 49 -0.32 7.43 -10.36
C ALA A 49 -0.01 6.16 -9.56
N LEU A 50 -0.85 5.81 -8.58
CA LEU A 50 -0.63 4.60 -7.79
C LEU A 50 -1.07 3.34 -8.54
N ALA A 51 -0.30 2.27 -8.33
CA ALA A 51 -0.70 0.90 -8.62
C ALA A 51 -0.43 0.04 -7.39
N GLY A 52 -1.40 -0.77 -6.97
CA GLY A 52 -1.27 -1.61 -5.78
C GLY A 52 -1.67 -3.06 -6.04
N ARG A 53 -0.84 -3.99 -5.56
CA ARG A 53 -1.02 -5.44 -5.73
C ARG A 53 -1.00 -6.16 -4.39
N ILE A 54 -1.79 -7.21 -4.27
CA ILE A 54 -1.72 -8.14 -3.13
C ILE A 54 -0.45 -8.97 -3.29
N GLU A 55 0.54 -8.79 -2.42
CA GLU A 55 1.73 -9.66 -2.42
C GLU A 55 1.46 -10.99 -1.74
N LYS A 56 0.68 -10.95 -0.65
CA LYS A 56 0.41 -12.13 0.18
C LYS A 56 -0.89 -11.99 0.93
N THR A 57 -1.75 -13.00 0.87
CA THR A 57 -2.88 -13.15 1.79
C THR A 57 -2.39 -13.65 3.15
N LEU A 58 -2.90 -13.05 4.23
CA LEU A 58 -2.53 -13.37 5.61
C LEU A 58 -3.69 -13.96 6.43
N LYS A 59 -4.88 -14.09 5.83
CA LYS A 59 -6.02 -14.76 6.48
C LYS A 59 -5.71 -16.23 6.74
N LYS A 60 -6.23 -16.76 7.85
CA LYS A 60 -6.00 -18.16 8.26
C LYS A 60 -6.61 -19.17 7.30
N ASP A 61 -7.70 -18.81 6.64
CA ASP A 61 -8.47 -19.63 5.70
C ASP A 61 -8.11 -19.35 4.23
N ALA A 62 -7.05 -18.55 3.97
CA ALA A 62 -6.64 -18.22 2.63
C ALA A 62 -6.15 -19.47 1.87
N LYS A 63 -6.79 -19.76 0.74
CA LYS A 63 -6.33 -20.79 -0.19
C LYS A 63 -5.21 -20.23 -1.08
N PRO A 64 -4.06 -20.91 -1.21
CA PRO A 64 -2.94 -20.43 -2.03
C PRO A 64 -3.29 -20.19 -3.51
N ASP A 65 -4.26 -20.94 -4.02
CA ASP A 65 -4.77 -20.93 -5.39
C ASP A 65 -6.08 -20.16 -5.54
N ALA A 66 -6.50 -19.40 -4.53
CA ALA A 66 -7.69 -18.56 -4.61
C ALA A 66 -7.60 -17.61 -5.81
N THR A 67 -8.71 -17.47 -6.54
CA THR A 67 -8.83 -16.52 -7.65
C THR A 67 -9.95 -15.52 -7.38
N CYS A 68 -9.97 -14.38 -8.08
CA CYS A 68 -11.07 -13.42 -7.97
C CYS A 68 -12.26 -13.84 -8.85
N ASP A 69 -13.11 -14.72 -8.32
CA ASP A 69 -14.29 -15.22 -9.04
C ASP A 69 -15.39 -14.16 -9.16
N GLU A 70 -15.53 -13.30 -8.14
CA GLU A 70 -16.51 -12.21 -8.08
C GLU A 70 -16.15 -11.00 -8.96
N CYS A 71 -14.87 -10.88 -9.36
CA CYS A 71 -14.43 -9.81 -10.25
C CYS A 71 -15.16 -9.87 -11.59
N SER A 72 -15.43 -8.70 -12.18
CA SER A 72 -16.15 -8.59 -13.46
C SER A 72 -15.32 -8.02 -14.62
N ASP A 73 -14.07 -7.62 -14.35
CA ASP A 73 -13.15 -7.03 -15.34
C ASP A 73 -11.99 -7.98 -15.70
N ASP A 74 -10.87 -7.42 -16.17
CA ASP A 74 -9.66 -8.15 -16.55
C ASP A 74 -9.02 -8.97 -15.41
N ARG A 75 -9.49 -8.77 -14.18
CA ARG A 75 -9.05 -9.47 -12.97
C ARG A 75 -9.88 -10.71 -12.65
N LYS A 76 -10.99 -10.96 -13.38
CA LYS A 76 -11.81 -12.16 -13.20
C LYS A 76 -11.00 -13.44 -13.42
N GLY A 77 -11.10 -14.37 -12.46
CA GLY A 77 -10.41 -15.66 -12.50
C GLY A 77 -8.88 -15.56 -12.39
N LYS A 78 -8.34 -14.38 -12.06
CA LYS A 78 -6.90 -14.21 -11.79
C LYS A 78 -6.59 -14.58 -10.34
N PRO A 79 -5.40 -15.15 -10.06
CA PRO A 79 -4.97 -15.44 -8.69
C PRO A 79 -5.05 -14.20 -7.80
N ILE A 80 -5.51 -14.38 -6.55
CA ILE A 80 -5.58 -13.31 -5.55
C ILE A 80 -4.18 -12.79 -5.22
N ASN A 81 -3.21 -13.68 -5.06
CA ASN A 81 -1.81 -13.29 -4.91
C ASN A 81 -1.29 -12.77 -6.25
N GLY A 82 -0.77 -11.54 -6.25
CA GLY A 82 -0.37 -10.78 -7.43
C GLY A 82 -1.47 -9.92 -8.04
N LEU A 83 -2.72 -10.03 -7.55
CA LEU A 83 -3.85 -9.29 -8.10
C LEU A 83 -3.67 -7.78 -7.88
N GLU A 84 -3.84 -7.00 -8.95
CA GLU A 84 -3.85 -5.54 -8.87
C GLU A 84 -5.20 -5.04 -8.35
N ILE A 85 -5.20 -4.50 -7.13
CA ILE A 85 -6.41 -4.02 -6.46
C ILE A 85 -6.48 -2.50 -6.42
N ILE A 86 -5.37 -1.77 -6.48
CA ILE A 86 -5.37 -0.30 -6.52
C ILE A 86 -4.95 0.16 -7.90
N ARG A 87 -5.74 1.04 -8.52
CA ARG A 87 -5.47 1.62 -9.83
C ARG A 87 -5.69 3.14 -9.79
N GLY A 88 -4.72 3.90 -10.28
CA GLY A 88 -4.80 5.36 -10.32
C GLY A 88 -4.52 5.99 -8.97
N GLY A 89 -5.03 7.20 -8.75
CA GLY A 89 -4.73 7.96 -7.54
C GLY A 89 -3.47 8.81 -7.72
N LYS A 90 -3.61 10.12 -7.61
CA LYS A 90 -2.52 11.08 -7.77
C LYS A 90 -2.44 11.98 -6.54
N LYS A 91 -1.22 12.41 -6.21
CA LYS A 91 -1.01 13.32 -5.08
C LYS A 91 -1.80 14.60 -5.32
N ALA A 92 -2.64 14.98 -4.36
CA ALA A 92 -3.31 16.27 -4.38
C ALA A 92 -2.31 17.39 -4.11
N GLU A 93 -2.44 18.52 -4.82
CA GLU A 93 -1.53 19.64 -4.67
C GLU A 93 -1.54 20.18 -3.23
N GLY A 94 -0.35 20.35 -2.66
CA GLY A 94 -0.17 20.87 -1.31
C GLY A 94 -0.66 19.96 -0.17
N LYS A 95 -1.02 18.70 -0.44
CA LYS A 95 -1.55 17.77 0.57
C LYS A 95 -0.88 16.39 0.48
N ASP A 96 -0.77 15.71 1.62
CA ASP A 96 -0.32 14.32 1.68
C ASP A 96 -1.50 13.35 1.55
N VAL A 97 -2.26 13.50 0.47
CA VAL A 97 -3.35 12.60 0.08
C VAL A 97 -3.28 12.31 -1.41
N TRP A 98 -3.55 11.06 -1.77
CA TRP A 98 -3.65 10.60 -3.15
C TRP A 98 -5.11 10.31 -3.47
N GLU A 99 -5.67 11.02 -4.44
CA GLU A 99 -7.11 11.02 -4.76
C GLU A 99 -7.35 10.69 -6.24
N GLY A 100 -8.60 10.36 -6.57
CA GLY A 100 -9.00 9.99 -7.93
C GLY A 100 -8.58 8.58 -8.35
N GLY A 101 -8.17 7.76 -7.38
CA GLY A 101 -7.88 6.34 -7.58
C GLY A 101 -9.10 5.47 -7.34
N LYS A 102 -8.91 4.17 -7.55
CA LYS A 102 -9.89 3.15 -7.26
C LYS A 102 -9.26 1.97 -6.53
N ILE A 103 -10.06 1.29 -5.72
CA ILE A 103 -9.69 0.06 -5.03
C ILE A 103 -10.74 -1.03 -5.30
N LEU A 104 -10.29 -2.21 -5.71
CA LEU A 104 -11.10 -3.41 -5.85
C LEU A 104 -11.06 -4.20 -4.55
N ASP A 105 -12.23 -4.62 -4.09
CA ASP A 105 -12.38 -5.65 -3.07
C ASP A 105 -12.59 -7.01 -3.75
N PRO A 106 -11.60 -7.92 -3.74
CA PRO A 106 -11.74 -9.21 -4.39
C PRO A 106 -12.73 -10.15 -3.69
N GLU A 107 -13.16 -9.87 -2.44
CA GLU A 107 -14.13 -10.70 -1.73
C GLU A 107 -15.56 -10.52 -2.28
N ASN A 108 -15.85 -9.38 -2.89
CA ASN A 108 -17.18 -9.09 -3.47
C ASN A 108 -17.11 -8.58 -4.90
N GLY A 109 -15.91 -8.52 -5.50
CA GLY A 109 -15.68 -8.11 -6.88
C GLY A 109 -15.97 -6.64 -7.18
N LYS A 110 -16.26 -5.82 -6.16
CA LYS A 110 -16.66 -4.42 -6.36
C LYS A 110 -15.46 -3.49 -6.34
N GLU A 111 -15.51 -2.51 -7.22
CA GLU A 111 -14.55 -1.43 -7.28
C GLU A 111 -15.14 -0.15 -6.67
N TYR A 112 -14.37 0.48 -5.79
CA TYR A 112 -14.73 1.71 -5.10
C TYR A 112 -13.79 2.83 -5.52
N ARG A 113 -14.30 4.07 -5.57
CA ARG A 113 -13.38 5.23 -5.59
C ARG A 113 -12.57 5.20 -4.30
N ALA A 114 -11.30 5.58 -4.36
CA ALA A 114 -10.40 5.51 -3.23
C ALA A 114 -9.54 6.77 -3.06
N SER A 115 -9.24 7.08 -1.81
CA SER A 115 -8.17 8.01 -1.44
C SER A 115 -7.23 7.37 -0.43
N LEU A 116 -5.94 7.66 -0.55
CA LEU A 116 -4.87 7.10 0.27
C LEU A 116 -4.13 8.23 0.97
N THR A 117 -4.12 8.22 2.31
CA THR A 117 -3.50 9.27 3.12
C THR A 117 -2.47 8.63 4.06
N PRO A 118 -1.15 8.78 3.81
CA PRO A 118 -0.16 8.44 4.82
C PRO A 118 -0.37 9.30 6.06
N ILE A 119 -0.34 8.68 7.23
CA ILE A 119 -0.49 9.33 8.54
C ILE A 119 0.59 8.79 9.50
N ASP A 120 0.68 9.35 10.71
CA ASP A 120 1.63 8.88 11.75
C ASP A 120 3.08 8.87 11.25
N GLY A 121 3.49 9.98 10.63
CA GLY A 121 4.79 10.11 9.98
C GLY A 121 5.01 9.10 8.84
N GLY A 122 3.95 8.60 8.22
CA GLY A 122 4.01 7.59 7.17
C GLY A 122 4.03 6.15 7.67
N LYS A 123 3.96 5.88 8.99
CA LYS A 123 3.92 4.51 9.53
C LYS A 123 2.57 3.82 9.33
N LYS A 124 1.52 4.61 9.09
CA LYS A 124 0.16 4.12 8.83
C LYS A 124 -0.38 4.75 7.56
N LEU A 125 -1.35 4.08 6.95
CA LEU A 125 -2.03 4.53 5.76
C LEU A 125 -3.54 4.45 5.97
N GLU A 126 -4.22 5.57 5.89
CA GLU A 126 -5.68 5.56 5.77
C GLU A 126 -6.05 5.28 4.32
N VAL A 127 -6.77 4.19 4.12
CA VAL A 127 -7.34 3.79 2.83
C VAL A 127 -8.84 3.97 2.93
N ARG A 128 -9.36 5.01 2.27
CA ARG A 128 -10.78 5.32 2.28
C ARG A 128 -11.43 4.95 0.96
N GLY A 129 -12.43 4.09 1.01
CA GLY A 129 -13.27 3.70 -0.12
C GLY A 129 -14.62 4.40 -0.10
N TYR A 130 -15.09 4.88 -1.25
CA TYR A 130 -16.34 5.64 -1.38
C TYR A 130 -17.36 4.90 -2.26
N LEU A 131 -18.62 4.91 -1.81
CA LEU A 131 -19.79 4.47 -2.57
C LEU A 131 -20.85 5.59 -2.52
N GLY A 132 -20.93 6.38 -3.60
CA GLY A 132 -21.77 7.59 -3.61
C GLY A 132 -21.36 8.58 -2.51
N PRO A 133 -22.29 9.03 -1.64
CA PRO A 133 -22.00 9.89 -0.49
C PRO A 133 -21.45 9.15 0.74
N PHE A 134 -21.47 7.81 0.72
CA PHE A 134 -21.01 6.98 1.83
C PHE A 134 -19.54 6.59 1.66
N TRP A 135 -18.84 6.41 2.77
CA TRP A 135 -17.45 5.94 2.76
C TRP A 135 -17.16 4.99 3.93
N ARG A 136 -16.08 4.23 3.78
CA ARG A 136 -15.43 3.49 4.86
C ARG A 136 -13.94 3.74 4.81
N THR A 137 -13.30 3.74 5.97
CA THR A 137 -11.85 3.95 6.09
C THR A 137 -11.25 2.74 6.79
N GLN A 138 -10.21 2.17 6.21
CA GLN A 138 -9.33 1.20 6.85
C GLN A 138 -8.00 1.85 7.15
N THR A 139 -7.37 1.44 8.25
CA THR A 139 -6.00 1.85 8.58
C THR A 139 -5.07 0.68 8.37
N TRP A 140 -4.12 0.84 7.46
CA TRP A 140 -3.08 -0.14 7.18
C TRP A 140 -1.79 0.24 7.88
N THR A 141 -1.00 -0.77 8.23
CA THR A 141 0.28 -0.57 8.94
C THR A 141 1.43 -0.83 7.97
N ARG A 142 2.43 0.06 7.94
CA ARG A 142 3.62 -0.11 7.12
C ARG A 142 4.41 -1.34 7.59
N VAL A 143 4.88 -2.14 6.65
CA VAL A 143 5.71 -3.33 6.94
C VAL A 143 7.20 -3.00 6.88
N GLN A 144 7.58 -2.03 6.04
CA GLN A 144 8.96 -1.60 5.78
C GLN A 144 9.10 -0.09 5.90
#